data_AF-A0A9X5PHF3-F1
#
_entry.id   AF-A0A9X5PHF3-F1
#
_cell.length_a   1.000
_cell.length_b   1.000
_cell.length_c   1.000
_cell.angle_alpha   90.00
_cell.angle_beta   90.00
_cell.angle_gamma   90.00
#
_symmetry.space_group_name_H-M   'P 1'
#
loop_
_entity.id
_entity.type
_entity.pdbx_description
1 polymer ?
#
loop_
_entity_poly.entity_id
_entity_poly.type
_entity_poly.pdbx_seq_one_letter_code
_entity_poly.pdbx_strand_id
1 'polypeptide(L)'
;MNMMAFTNIFLIVLCIFTMLLVWSRNWKRKQAYFEKIKNNPDNLKWLKQNLTGKETTDLKNINEHFGLPLLQAKQLLEYYKQQSKK
;
A
#
# COMPACT_ATOMS: atom_id res chain seq x y z
N MET A 1 24.50 -32.81 17.23
CA MET A 1 23.84 -31.65 17.87
C MET A 1 22.92 -32.16 18.96
N ASN A 2 22.96 -31.58 20.17
CA ASN A 2 22.04 -31.96 21.25
C ASN A 2 20.59 -31.75 20.81
N MET A 3 19.71 -32.70 21.13
CA MET A 3 18.29 -32.69 20.76
C MET A 3 17.57 -31.41 21.18
N MET A 4 18.00 -30.81 22.31
CA MET A 4 17.52 -29.51 22.79
C MET A 4 17.88 -28.36 21.85
N ALA A 5 19.10 -28.34 21.29
CA ALA A 5 19.55 -27.29 20.37
C ALA A 5 18.79 -27.35 19.04
N PHE A 6 18.50 -28.55 18.53
CA PHE A 6 17.70 -28.73 17.32
C PHE A 6 16.26 -28.24 17.51
N THR A 7 15.63 -28.60 18.63
CA THR A 7 14.26 -28.18 18.96
C THR A 7 14.17 -26.66 19.10
N ASN A 8 15.17 -26.02 19.72
CA ASN A 8 15.20 -24.58 19.90
C ASN A 8 15.36 -23.84 18.55
N ILE A 9 16.24 -24.33 17.66
CA ILE A 9 16.39 -23.76 16.31
C ILE A 9 15.09 -23.89 15.51
N PHE A 10 14.44 -25.06 15.58
CA PHE A 10 13.16 -25.28 14.91
C PHE A 10 12.08 -24.30 15.37
N LEU A 11 11.96 -24.06 16.68
CA LEU A 11 11.01 -23.09 17.24
C LEU A 11 11.30 -21.65 16.79
N ILE A 12 12.57 -21.25 16.75
CA ILE A 12 12.97 -19.92 16.27
C ILE A 12 12.59 -19.75 14.80
N VAL A 13 12.89 -20.73 13.96
CA VAL A 13 12.53 -20.71 12.53
C VAL A 13 11.02 -20.64 12.34
N LEU A 14 10.25 -21.42 13.11
CA LEU A 14 8.79 -21.40 13.06
C LEU A 14 8.23 -20.02 13.47
N CYS A 15 8.78 -19.40 14.51
CA CYS A 15 8.41 -18.05 14.92
C CYS A 15 8.68 -17.01 13.81
N ILE A 16 9.88 -17.02 13.22
CA ILE A 16 10.22 -16.09 12.13
C ILE A 16 9.28 -16.31 10.94
N PHE A 17 9.02 -17.56 10.58
CA PHE A 17 8.13 -17.92 9.46
C PHE A 17 6.70 -17.40 9.68
N THR A 18 6.14 -17.57 10.88
CA THR A 18 4.80 -17.08 11.21
C THR A 18 4.71 -15.55 11.16
N MET A 19 5.72 -14.82 11.66
CA MET A 19 5.79 -13.35 11.53
C MET A 19 5.86 -12.90 10.07
N LEU A 20 6.67 -13.55 9.24
CA LEU A 20 6.77 -13.26 7.81
C LEU A 20 5.46 -13.51 7.07
N LEU A 21 4.74 -14.58 7.40
CA LEU A 21 3.43 -14.88 6.81
C LEU A 21 2.38 -13.82 7.16
N VAL A 22 2.31 -13.40 8.43
CA VAL A 22 1.37 -12.35 8.87
C VAL A 22 1.70 -11.03 8.19
N TRP A 23 2.98 -10.68 8.11
CA TRP A 23 3.44 -9.47 7.42
C TRP A 23 3.10 -9.51 5.93
N SER A 24 3.41 -10.61 5.23
CA SER A 24 3.08 -10.82 3.81
C SER A 24 1.58 -10.71 3.53
N ARG A 25 0.75 -11.34 4.37
CA ARG A 25 -0.71 -11.29 4.21
C ARG A 25 -1.27 -9.88 4.42
N ASN A 26 -0.75 -9.15 5.40
CA ASN A 26 -1.17 -7.78 5.65
C ASN A 26 -0.73 -6.84 4.52
N TRP A 27 0.44 -7.09 3.95
CA TRP A 27 0.98 -6.30 2.84
C TRP A 27 0.18 -6.51 1.54
N LYS A 28 -0.20 -7.75 1.21
CA LYS A 28 -1.11 -8.04 0.08
C LYS A 28 -2.46 -7.33 0.20
N ARG A 29 -3.04 -7.26 1.41
CA ARG A 29 -4.31 -6.51 1.61
C ARG A 29 -4.17 -5.02 1.33
N LYS A 30 -3.08 -4.40 1.80
CA LYS A 30 -2.80 -2.97 1.53
C LYS A 30 -2.57 -2.71 0.04
N GLN A 31 -1.88 -3.61 -0.65
CA GLN A 31 -1.70 -3.53 -2.11
C GLN A 31 -3.01 -3.69 -2.86
N ALA A 32 -3.84 -4.68 -2.51
CA ALA A 32 -5.14 -4.90 -3.15
C ALA A 32 -6.08 -3.70 -2.99
N TYR A 33 -6.06 -3.01 -1.83
CA TYR A 33 -6.84 -1.79 -1.63
C TYR A 33 -6.36 -0.65 -2.53
N PHE A 34 -5.04 -0.46 -2.64
CA PHE A 34 -4.46 0.52 -3.55
C PHE A 34 -4.78 0.22 -5.01
N GLU A 35 -4.65 -1.05 -5.44
CA GLU A 35 -4.99 -1.46 -6.80
C GLU A 35 -6.47 -1.29 -7.11
N LYS A 36 -7.36 -1.58 -6.14
CA LYS A 36 -8.79 -1.34 -6.29
C LYS A 36 -9.08 0.16 -6.49
N ILE A 37 -8.38 1.03 -5.78
CA ILE A 37 -8.53 2.49 -5.96
C ILE A 37 -7.99 2.95 -7.30
N LYS A 38 -6.80 2.46 -7.70
CA LYS A 38 -6.13 2.78 -8.95
C LYS A 38 -6.93 2.32 -10.18
N ASN A 39 -7.50 1.13 -10.13
CA ASN A 39 -8.23 0.53 -11.26
C ASN A 39 -9.69 0.99 -11.35
N ASN A 40 -10.18 1.80 -10.39
CA ASN A 40 -11.54 2.31 -10.44
C ASN A 40 -11.59 3.61 -11.29
N PRO A 41 -12.29 3.61 -12.44
CA PRO A 41 -12.40 4.80 -13.28
C PRO A 41 -13.10 5.99 -12.60
N ASP A 42 -13.99 5.73 -11.64
CA ASP A 42 -14.67 6.79 -10.88
C ASP A 42 -13.70 7.57 -9.98
N ASN A 43 -12.72 6.88 -9.40
CA ASN A 43 -11.68 7.51 -8.59
C ASN A 43 -10.76 8.39 -9.43
N LEU A 44 -10.47 7.95 -10.67
CA LEU A 44 -9.70 8.75 -11.63
C LEU A 44 -10.47 10.02 -12.04
N LYS A 45 -11.79 9.90 -12.23
CA LYS A 45 -12.66 11.04 -12.54
C LYS A 45 -12.72 12.03 -11.36
N TRP A 46 -12.80 11.51 -10.14
CA TRP A 46 -12.73 12.34 -8.94
C TRP A 46 -11.40 13.07 -8.83
N LEU A 47 -10.26 12.37 -9.04
CA LEU A 47 -8.93 12.98 -9.08
C LEU A 47 -8.89 14.12 -10.12
N LYS A 48 -9.37 13.89 -11.34
CA LYS A 48 -9.39 14.92 -12.38
C LYS A 48 -10.18 16.18 -12.01
N GLN A 49 -11.23 16.05 -11.21
CA GLN A 49 -12.09 17.16 -10.81
C GLN A 49 -11.58 17.89 -9.55
N ASN A 50 -10.89 17.20 -8.65
CA ASN A 50 -10.53 17.72 -7.33
C ASN A 50 -9.04 18.10 -7.20
N LEU A 51 -8.21 17.75 -8.19
CA LEU A 51 -6.81 18.12 -8.20
C LEU A 51 -6.62 19.57 -8.66
N THR A 52 -5.99 20.35 -7.79
CA THR A 52 -5.70 21.78 -7.99
C THR A 52 -4.31 22.02 -8.58
N GLY A 53 -3.49 20.98 -8.73
CA GLY A 53 -2.12 21.06 -9.24
C GLY A 53 -1.09 21.42 -8.17
N LYS A 54 -1.53 21.72 -6.95
CA LYS A 54 -0.66 21.91 -5.78
C LYS A 54 -0.46 20.58 -5.07
N GLU A 55 0.74 20.02 -5.19
CA GLU A 55 1.07 18.67 -4.73
C GLU A 55 0.73 18.41 -3.25
N THR A 56 0.98 19.37 -2.36
CA THR A 56 0.66 19.22 -0.92
C THR A 56 -0.83 19.22 -0.63
N THR A 57 -1.61 20.03 -1.33
CA THR A 57 -3.07 20.13 -1.18
C THR A 57 -3.74 18.90 -1.78
N ASP A 58 -3.26 18.49 -2.95
CA ASP A 58 -3.73 17.31 -3.67
C ASP A 58 -3.46 16.03 -2.87
N LEU A 59 -2.28 15.89 -2.26
CA LEU A 59 -1.96 14.77 -1.37
C LEU A 59 -2.87 14.71 -0.14
N LYS A 60 -3.18 15.88 0.45
CA LYS A 60 -4.08 15.96 1.60
C LYS A 60 -5.50 15.54 1.19
N ASN A 61 -6.02 16.06 0.08
CA ASN A 61 -7.33 15.69 -0.44
C ASN A 61 -7.43 14.19 -0.77
N ILE A 62 -6.40 13.60 -1.37
CA ILE A 62 -6.37 12.16 -1.68
C ILE A 62 -6.35 11.33 -0.39
N ASN A 63 -5.55 11.74 0.60
CA ASN A 63 -5.50 11.07 1.90
C ASN A 63 -6.87 11.11 2.60
N GLU A 64 -7.50 12.27 2.66
CA GLU A 64 -8.82 12.45 3.29
C GLU A 64 -9.94 11.70 2.55
N HIS A 65 -9.96 11.72 1.21
CA HIS A 65 -11.01 11.08 0.43
C HIS A 65 -10.89 9.56 0.36
N PHE A 66 -9.67 9.03 0.17
CA PHE A 66 -9.44 7.59 -0.03
C PHE A 66 -8.99 6.85 1.23
N GLY A 67 -8.70 7.57 2.32
CA GLY A 67 -8.14 7.00 3.55
C GLY A 67 -6.76 6.37 3.33
N LEU A 68 -6.04 6.82 2.29
CA LEU A 68 -4.77 6.23 1.90
C LEU A 68 -3.62 6.80 2.74
N PRO A 69 -2.66 5.97 3.17
CA PRO A 69 -1.41 6.48 3.73
C PRO A 69 -0.71 7.38 2.71
N LEU A 70 -0.02 8.40 3.21
CA LEU A 70 0.59 9.49 2.43
C LEU A 70 1.46 8.99 1.25
N LEU A 71 2.16 7.88 1.46
CA LEU A 71 3.01 7.24 0.45
C LEU A 71 2.19 6.65 -0.72
N GLN A 72 1.04 6.04 -0.43
CA GLN A 72 0.11 5.54 -1.46
C GLN A 72 -0.64 6.68 -2.15
N ALA A 73 -1.02 7.73 -1.41
CA ALA A 73 -1.61 8.93 -1.99
C ALA A 73 -0.65 9.58 -3.01
N LYS A 74 0.65 9.63 -2.70
CA LYS A 74 1.68 10.11 -3.64
C LYS A 74 1.81 9.24 -4.88
N GLN A 75 1.86 7.92 -4.72
CA GLN A 75 1.87 7.00 -5.87
C GLN A 75 0.64 7.18 -6.77
N LEU A 76 -0.55 7.41 -6.19
CA LEU A 76 -1.77 7.64 -6.94
C LEU A 76 -1.72 8.97 -7.72
N LEU A 77 -1.22 10.03 -7.08
CA LEU A 77 -1.05 11.34 -7.71
C LEU A 77 -0.03 11.30 -8.85
N GLU A 78 1.11 10.63 -8.65
CA GLU A 78 2.13 10.44 -9.69
C GLU A 78 1.59 9.64 -10.87
N TYR A 79 0.86 8.55 -10.60
CA TYR A 79 0.19 7.75 -11.63
C TYR A 79 -0.79 8.60 -12.45
N TYR A 80 -1.62 9.41 -11.79
CA TYR A 80 -2.53 10.33 -12.48
C TYR A 80 -1.80 11.38 -13.31
N LYS A 81 -0.76 12.04 -12.75
CA LYS A 81 0.06 13.02 -13.48
C LYS A 81 0.70 12.39 -14.72
N GLN A 82 1.16 11.15 -14.63
CA GLN A 82 1.74 10.41 -15.75
C GLN A 82 0.70 10.06 -16.81
N GLN A 83 -0.52 9.68 -16.41
CA GLN A 83 -1.62 9.40 -17.34
C GLN A 83 -2.15 10.67 -18.02
N SER A 84 -2.19 11.80 -17.32
CA SER A 84 -2.64 13.09 -17.87
C SER A 84 -1.62 13.75 -18.80
N LYS A 85 -0.34 13.31 -18.78
CA LYS A 85 0.70 13.79 -19.70
C LYS A 85 0.77 13.01 -21.01
N LYS A 86 0.08 11.87 -21.09
CA LYS A 86 -0.09 11.09 -22.33
C LYS A 86 -1.27 11.64 -23.12
#